data_AF-A0A2V6QWN6-F1
#
_entry.id   AF-A0A2V6QWN6-F1
#
_cell.length_a   1.000
_cell.length_b   1.000
_cell.length_c   1.000
_cell.angle_alpha   90.00
_cell.angle_beta   90.00
_cell.angle_gamma   90.00
#
_symmetry.space_group_name_H-M   'P 1'
#
loop_
_entity.id
_entity.type
_entity.pdbx_description
1 polymer ?
#
loop_
_entity_poly.entity_id
_entity_poly.type
_entity_poly.pdbx_seq_one_letter_code
_entity_poly.pdbx_strand_id
1 'polypeptide(L)' 'MATIIVRNLDDEVAERLRLQARLRGVSVEQEARRVLAEGTRLTRQQIAAEAAAIRARQPRSTVSSVDLIREDRDR' A
#
# COMPACT_ATOMS: atom_id res chain seq x y z
N MET A 1 3.75 -9.36 -11.89
CA MET A 1 3.14 -8.08 -12.30
C MET A 1 1.65 -8.31 -12.43
N ALA A 2 0.83 -7.46 -11.82
CA ALA A 2 -0.62 -7.51 -11.98
C ALA A 2 -1.04 -6.56 -13.11
N THR A 3 -2.08 -6.92 -13.84
CA THR A 3 -2.66 -6.09 -14.92
C THR A 3 -4.05 -5.64 -14.50
N ILE A 4 -4.36 -4.36 -14.70
CA ILE A 4 -5.67 -3.76 -14.41
C ILE A 4 -6.18 -3.09 -15.67
N ILE A 5 -7.45 -3.34 -16.01
CA ILE A 5 -8.17 -2.63 -17.07
C ILE A 5 -9.24 -1.76 -16.40
N VAL A 6 -9.12 -0.45 -16.56
CA VAL A 6 -10.13 0.50 -16.09
C VAL A 6 -11.12 0.74 -17.23
N ARG A 7 -12.33 0.17 -17.12
CA ARG A 7 -13.40 0.35 -18.11
C ARG A 7 -14.21 1.59 -17.78
N ASN A 8 -14.78 2.23 -18.82
CA ASN A 8 -15.60 3.44 -18.69
C ASN A 8 -14.92 4.55 -17.89
N LEU A 9 -13.61 4.74 -18.11
CA LEU A 9 -12.88 5.87 -17.53
C LEU A 9 -13.40 7.15 -18.18
N ASP A 10 -13.74 8.13 -17.36
CA ASP A 10 -14.10 9.47 -17.82
C ASP A 10 -13.02 10.05 -18.74
N ASP A 11 -13.42 10.53 -19.90
CA ASP A 11 -12.52 11.06 -20.93
C ASP A 11 -11.69 12.25 -20.39
N GLU A 12 -12.26 13.08 -19.53
CA GLU A 12 -11.53 14.19 -18.90
C GLU A 12 -10.45 13.70 -17.94
N VAL A 13 -10.68 12.56 -17.26
CA VAL A 13 -9.64 11.92 -16.43
C VAL A 13 -8.52 11.38 -17.31
N ALA A 14 -8.87 10.73 -18.43
CA ALA A 14 -7.89 10.18 -19.36
C ALA A 14 -7.01 11.29 -19.96
N GLU A 15 -7.60 12.42 -20.39
CA GLU A 15 -6.87 13.57 -20.93
C GLU A 15 -5.94 14.21 -19.89
N ARG A 16 -6.42 14.41 -18.66
CA ARG A 16 -5.56 14.93 -17.57
C ARG A 16 -4.37 14.03 -17.28
N LEU A 17 -4.57 12.70 -17.30
CA LEU A 17 -3.48 11.74 -17.10
C LEU A 17 -2.45 11.82 -18.24
N ARG A 18 -2.89 11.93 -19.50
CA ARG A 18 -2.00 12.12 -20.66
C ARG A 18 -1.21 13.42 -20.55
N LEU A 19 -1.87 14.52 -20.17
CA LEU A 19 -1.21 15.81 -19.95
C LEU A 19 -0.15 15.72 -18.85
N GLN A 20 -0.48 15.09 -17.72
CA GLN A 20 0.45 14.87 -16.61
C GLN A 20 1.69 14.06 -17.03
N ALA A 21 1.48 12.98 -17.80
CA ALA A 21 2.57 12.17 -18.33
C ALA A 21 3.48 12.99 -19.27
N ARG A 22 2.89 13.79 -20.17
CA ARG A 22 3.61 14.68 -21.09
C ARG A 22 4.44 15.73 -20.34
N LEU A 23 3.86 16.39 -19.35
CA LEU A 23 4.56 17.41 -18.55
C LEU A 23 5.76 16.82 -17.78
N ARG A 24 5.67 15.54 -17.39
CA ARG A 24 6.76 14.83 -16.70
C ARG A 24 7.75 14.13 -17.65
N GLY A 25 7.47 14.10 -18.95
CA GLY A 25 8.30 13.40 -19.93
C GLY A 25 8.32 11.88 -19.75
N VAL A 26 7.23 11.28 -19.25
CA VAL A 26 7.09 9.83 -19.02
C VAL A 26 5.93 9.25 -19.82
N SER A 27 5.84 7.92 -19.90
CA SER A 27 4.68 7.27 -20.53
C SER A 27 3.41 7.40 -19.68
N VAL A 28 2.25 7.34 -20.33
CA VAL A 28 0.94 7.35 -19.65
C VAL A 28 0.82 6.19 -18.65
N GLU A 29 1.34 5.02 -19.01
CA GLU A 29 1.36 3.85 -18.11
C GLU A 29 2.21 4.11 -16.86
N GLN A 30 3.39 4.71 -17.02
CA GLN A 30 4.26 5.04 -15.89
C GLN A 30 3.60 6.05 -14.96
N GLU A 31 2.95 7.07 -15.52
CA GLU A 31 2.19 8.05 -14.73
C GLU A 31 0.99 7.39 -14.03
N ALA A 32 0.24 6.51 -14.71
CA ALA A 32 -0.85 5.75 -14.11
C ALA A 32 -0.35 4.91 -12.92
N ARG A 33 0.78 4.22 -13.09
CA ARG A 33 1.41 3.44 -12.03
C ARG A 33 1.83 4.31 -10.84
N ARG A 34 2.38 5.49 -11.09
CA ARG A 34 2.76 6.46 -10.05
C ARG A 34 1.53 6.92 -9.26
N VAL A 35 0.48 7.35 -9.95
CA VAL A 35 -0.78 7.81 -9.32
C VAL A 35 -1.43 6.69 -8.51
N LEU A 36 -1.47 5.47 -9.03
CA LEU A 36 -1.98 4.31 -8.28
C LEU A 36 -1.11 4.00 -7.06
N ALA A 37 0.22 4.02 -7.20
CA ALA A 37 1.13 3.77 -6.10
C ALA A 37 1.03 4.82 -4.99
N GLU A 38 0.84 6.09 -5.35
CA GLU A 38 0.65 7.17 -4.39
C GLU A 38 -0.75 7.14 -3.76
N GLY A 39 -1.79 6.96 -4.57
CA GLY A 39 -3.19 6.97 -4.15
C GLY A 39 -3.61 5.77 -3.29
N THR A 40 -2.87 4.66 -3.37
CA THR A 40 -3.11 3.46 -2.55
C THR A 40 -2.29 3.43 -1.27
N ARG A 41 -1.44 4.44 -1.00
CA ARG A 41 -0.70 4.51 0.27
C ARG A 41 -1.65 4.74 1.43
N LEU A 42 -1.64 3.82 2.39
CA LEU A 42 -2.30 4.01 3.66
C LEU A 42 -1.53 4.98 4.54
N THR A 43 -2.24 5.85 5.25
CA THR A 43 -1.66 6.69 6.30
C THR A 43 -1.22 5.81 7.48
N ARG A 44 -0.25 6.30 8.26
CA ARG A 44 0.17 5.62 9.51
C ARG A 44 -1.00 5.35 10.45
N GLN A 45 -1.96 6.27 10.51
CA GLN A 45 -3.16 6.13 11.31
C GLN A 45 -4.06 4.99 10.82
N GLN A 46 -4.30 4.89 9.51
CA GLN A 46 -5.07 3.79 8.94
C GLN A 46 -4.38 2.43 9.17
N ILE A 47 -3.06 2.38 9.00
CA ILE A 47 -2.27 1.16 9.27
C ILE A 47 -2.39 0.77 10.76
N ALA A 48 -2.24 1.74 11.67
CA ALA A 48 -2.35 1.49 13.10
C ALA A 48 -3.75 1.00 13.51
N ALA A 49 -4.79 1.59 12.92
CA ALA A 49 -6.18 1.20 13.14
C ALA A 49 -6.44 -0.24 12.66
N GLU A 50 -5.99 -0.59 11.45
CA GLU A 50 -6.12 -1.96 10.93
C GLU A 50 -5.34 -2.96 11.79
N ALA A 51 -4.11 -2.62 12.20
CA ALA A 51 -3.33 -3.46 13.10
C ALA A 51 -3.99 -3.64 14.48
N ALA A 52 -4.64 -2.60 15.01
CA ALA A 52 -5.42 -2.71 16.24
C ALA A 52 -6.65 -3.61 16.06
N ALA A 53 -7.36 -3.48 14.94
CA ALA A 53 -8.51 -4.32 14.62
C ALA A 53 -8.12 -5.80 14.49
N ILE A 54 -6.99 -6.09 13.82
CA ILE A 54 -6.43 -7.45 13.73
C ILE A 54 -6.09 -7.98 15.13
N ARG A 55 -5.39 -7.20 15.96
CA ARG A 55 -5.05 -7.61 17.34
C ARG A 55 -6.27 -7.89 18.19
N ALA A 56 -7.33 -7.09 18.07
CA ALA A 56 -8.57 -7.30 18.81
C ALA A 56 -9.29 -8.61 18.45
N ARG A 57 -9.10 -9.10 17.21
CA ARG A 57 -9.65 -10.38 16.74
C ARG A 57 -8.79 -11.59 17.16
N GLN A 58 -7.58 -11.37 17.67
CA GLN A 58 -6.64 -12.43 18.01
C GLN A 58 -6.64 -12.69 19.53
N PRO A 59 -6.52 -13.96 19.96
CA PRO A 59 -6.25 -14.25 21.37
C PRO A 59 -4.90 -13.67 21.77
N ARG A 60 -4.79 -13.21 23.02
CA ARG A 60 -3.50 -12.77 23.57
C ARG A 60 -2.49 -13.91 23.52
N SER A 61 -1.32 -13.66 22.95
CA SER A 61 -0.19 -14.58 23.04
C SER A 61 0.22 -14.72 24.51
N THR A 62 0.41 -15.97 24.94
CA THR A 62 1.04 -16.31 26.22
C THR A 62 2.56 -16.42 26.10
N VAL A 63 3.07 -16.45 24.87
CA VAL A 63 4.51 -16.52 24.58
C VAL A 63 5.09 -15.11 24.54
N SER A 64 6.11 -14.89 25.35
CA SER A 64 6.92 -13.67 25.38
C SER A 64 8.02 -13.78 24.32
N SER A 65 8.01 -12.88 23.34
CA SER A 65 9.08 -12.80 22.35
C SER A 65 10.43 -12.44 22.97
N VAL A 66 10.43 -11.69 24.07
CA VAL A 66 11.64 -11.32 24.80
C VAL A 66 12.33 -12.55 25.37
N ASP A 67 11.56 -13.50 25.89
CA ASP A 67 12.10 -14.71 26.51
C ASP A 67 12.69 -15.65 25.43
N LEU A 68 12.02 -15.78 24.28
CA LEU A 68 12.54 -16.53 23.13
C LEU A 68 13.85 -15.94 22.57
N ILE A 69 13.93 -14.61 22.47
CA ILE A 69 15.15 -13.93 21.99
C ILE A 69 16.32 -14.15 22.96
N ARG A 70 16.06 -14.15 24.27
CA ARG A 70 17.09 -14.42 25.28
C ARG A 70 17.56 -15.87 25.22
N GLU A 71 16.63 -16.81 25.11
CA GLU A 71 16.95 -18.23 24.96
C GLU A 71 17.84 -18.49 23.74
N ASP A 72 17.55 -17.87 22.60
CA ASP A 72 18.34 -18.02 21.37
C ASP A 72 19.73 -17.37 21.47
N ARG A 73 19.83 -16.22 22.14
CA ARG A 73 21.11 -15.53 22.36
C ARG A 73 22.02 -16.27 23.34
N ASP A 74 21.44 -16.88 24.37
CA ASP A 74 22.19 -17.49 25.47
C ASP A 74 22.52 -18.99 25.19
N ARG A 75 22.16 -19.50 23.99
CA ARG A 75 22.52 -20.82 23.46
C ARG A 75 23.85 -20.78 22.72
#